data_AF-G9ZUV5-F1
#
_entry.id   AF-G9ZUV5-F1
#
_cell.length_a   1.000
_cell.length_b   1.000
_cell.length_c   1.000
_cell.angle_alpha   90.00
_cell.angle_beta   90.00
_cell.angle_gamma   90.00
#
_symmetry.space_group_name_H-M   'P 1'
#
loop_
_entity.id
_entity.type
_entity.pdbx_description
1 polymer ?
#
loop_
_entity_poly.entity_id
_entity_poly.type
_entity_poly.pdbx_seq_one_letter_code
_entity_poly.pdbx_strand_id
1 'polypeptide(L)'
;MRALRLASVAWEAERARLGLLAGRQIRRIILFLAAGVMATAAFAMLHVVAWIALEPHLGPLGRALVIFGVDVVLALILALLGSRNRPSRAEREALSIRRTALVEARTGIGVSMIPLAFTLFRSVRRKR
;
A
#
# COMPACT_ATOMS: atom_id res chain seq x y z
N MET A 1 18.06 9.11 34.41
CA MET A 1 18.08 10.18 33.37
C MET A 1 18.64 9.73 32.01
N ARG A 2 19.61 8.80 31.91
CA ARG A 2 20.12 8.31 30.60
C ARG A 2 19.07 7.59 29.73
N ALA A 3 18.15 6.84 30.33
CA ALA A 3 17.11 6.12 29.59
C ALA A 3 16.13 7.04 28.86
N LEU A 4 15.70 8.14 29.48
CA LEU A 4 14.82 9.14 28.85
C LEU A 4 15.50 9.83 27.65
N ARG A 5 16.82 10.07 27.75
CA ARG A 5 17.61 10.68 26.67
C ARG A 5 17.84 9.72 25.49
N LEU A 6 17.97 8.42 25.74
CA LEU A 6 18.02 7.41 24.68
C LEU A 6 16.66 7.24 23.99
N ALA A 7 15.56 7.30 24.76
CA ALA A 7 14.21 7.26 24.23
C ALA A 7 13.90 8.48 23.34
N SER A 8 14.31 9.68 23.74
CA SER A 8 14.12 10.89 22.92
C SER A 8 14.90 10.85 21.62
N VAL A 9 16.15 10.39 21.65
CA VAL A 9 17.00 10.25 20.45
C VAL A 9 16.43 9.19 19.49
N ALA A 10 15.92 8.07 20.01
CA ALA A 10 15.26 7.05 19.20
C ALA A 10 13.96 7.56 18.56
N TRP A 11 13.18 8.35 19.30
CA TRP A 11 11.94 8.96 18.80
C TRP A 11 12.20 9.99 17.69
N GLU A 12 13.22 10.84 17.85
CA GLU A 12 13.63 11.80 16.83
C GLU A 12 14.09 11.11 15.53
N ALA A 13 14.88 10.04 15.66
CA ALA A 13 15.31 9.23 14.53
C ALA A 13 14.12 8.58 13.79
N GLU A 14 13.13 8.04 14.52
CA GLU A 14 11.96 7.42 13.91
C GLU A 14 11.06 8.46 13.22
N ARG A 15 10.91 9.65 13.82
CA ARG A 15 10.17 10.76 13.20
C ARG A 15 10.82 11.22 11.89
N ALA A 16 12.15 11.34 11.87
CA ALA A 16 12.90 11.67 10.67
C ALA A 16 12.74 10.59 9.58
N ARG A 17 12.82 9.31 9.97
CA ARG A 17 12.59 8.17 9.07
C ARG A 17 11.18 8.16 8.48
N LEU A 18 10.15 8.38 9.30
CA LEU A 18 8.76 8.45 8.86
C LEU A 18 8.53 9.64 7.92
N GLY A 19 9.13 10.80 8.18
CA GLY A 19 9.07 11.96 7.28
C GLY A 19 9.63 11.67 5.88
N LEU A 20 10.77 10.97 5.80
CA LEU A 20 11.40 10.58 4.54
C LEU A 20 10.60 9.52 3.77
N LEU A 21 9.90 8.62 4.47
CA LEU A 21 8.99 7.65 3.85
C LEU A 21 7.70 8.33 3.36
N ALA A 22 7.13 9.21 4.18
CA ALA A 22 5.92 9.95 3.86
C ALA A 22 6.11 10.82 2.61
N GLY A 23 7.20 11.57 2.50
CA GLY A 23 7.45 12.43 1.34
C GLY A 23 7.52 11.66 0.01
N ARG A 24 8.19 10.49 0.00
CA ARG A 24 8.25 9.62 -1.18
C ARG A 24 6.87 9.05 -1.54
N GLN A 25 6.12 8.61 -0.53
CA GLN A 25 4.80 8.04 -0.73
C GLN A 25 3.78 9.07 -1.23
N ILE A 26 3.81 10.29 -0.67
CA ILE A 26 2.93 11.40 -1.09
C ILE A 26 3.17 11.75 -2.56
N ARG A 27 4.44 11.94 -2.97
CA ARG A 27 4.77 12.22 -4.38
C ARG A 27 4.27 11.12 -5.30
N ARG A 28 4.48 9.85 -4.91
CA ARG A 28 4.02 8.69 -5.68
C ARG A 28 2.49 8.66 -5.81
N ILE A 29 1.75 8.95 -4.73
CA ILE A 29 0.30 9.03 -4.73
C ILE A 29 -0.19 10.15 -5.67
N ILE A 30 0.39 11.34 -5.57
CA ILE A 30 0.02 12.48 -6.43
C ILE A 30 0.24 12.14 -7.90
N LEU A 31 1.39 11.55 -8.25
CA LEU A 31 1.66 11.13 -9.63
C LEU A 31 0.71 10.06 -10.13
N PHE A 32 0.37 9.06 -9.29
CA PHE A 32 -0.61 8.05 -9.66
C PHE A 32 -2.02 8.61 -9.81
N LEU A 33 -2.42 9.57 -8.97
CA LEU A 33 -3.70 10.25 -9.12
C LEU A 33 -3.75 11.04 -10.43
N ALA A 34 -2.71 11.83 -10.72
CA ALA A 34 -2.61 12.58 -11.97
C ALA A 34 -2.64 11.65 -13.19
N ALA A 35 -1.86 10.55 -13.16
CA ALA A 35 -1.87 9.54 -14.20
C ALA A 35 -3.25 8.87 -14.36
N GLY A 36 -3.93 8.58 -13.26
CA GLY A 36 -5.28 8.02 -13.25
C GLY A 36 -6.31 8.95 -13.91
N VAL A 37 -6.28 10.24 -13.59
CA VAL A 37 -7.15 11.25 -14.22
C VAL A 37 -6.89 11.33 -15.73
N MET A 38 -5.62 11.42 -16.13
CA MET A 38 -5.25 11.47 -17.55
C MET A 38 -5.64 10.21 -18.30
N ALA A 39 -5.42 9.03 -17.71
CA ALA A 39 -5.82 7.76 -18.30
C ALA A 39 -7.34 7.66 -18.47
N THR A 40 -8.11 8.16 -17.50
CA THR A 40 -9.58 8.20 -17.57
C THR A 40 -10.06 9.11 -18.69
N ALA A 41 -9.47 10.30 -18.82
CA ALA A 41 -9.79 11.23 -19.90
C ALA A 41 -9.43 10.66 -21.28
N ALA A 42 -8.26 10.04 -21.41
CA ALA A 42 -7.84 9.38 -22.65
C ALA A 42 -8.78 8.21 -23.02
N PHE A 43 -9.21 7.41 -22.03
CA PHE A 43 -10.15 6.32 -22.25
C PHE A 43 -11.52 6.83 -22.72
N ALA A 44 -12.03 7.94 -22.15
CA ALA A 44 -13.25 8.58 -22.62
C ALA A 44 -13.13 9.08 -24.07
N MET A 45 -11.99 9.70 -24.42
CA MET A 45 -11.75 10.14 -25.81
C MET A 45 -11.63 8.98 -26.79
N LEU A 46 -11.07 7.84 -26.35
CA LEU A 46 -11.02 6.62 -27.16
C LEU A 46 -12.42 6.14 -27.57
N HIS A 47 -13.44 6.31 -26.72
CA HIS A 47 -14.82 5.96 -27.05
C HIS A 47 -15.39 6.86 -28.13
N VAL A 48 -15.10 8.15 -28.06
CA VAL A 48 -15.53 9.12 -29.09
C VAL A 48 -14.89 8.78 -30.43
N VAL A 49 -13.58 8.49 -30.43
CA VAL A 49 -12.85 8.07 -31.64
C VAL A 49 -13.42 6.77 -32.19
N ALA A 50 -13.66 5.77 -31.34
CA ALA A 50 -14.25 4.50 -31.76
C ALA A 50 -15.64 4.70 -32.37
N TRP A 51 -16.47 5.54 -31.75
CA TRP A 51 -17.80 5.88 -32.25
C TRP A 51 -17.76 6.48 -33.66
N ILE A 52 -16.86 7.44 -33.89
CA ILE A 52 -16.66 8.08 -35.19
C ILE A 52 -16.08 7.07 -36.20
N ALA A 53 -15.10 6.26 -35.81
CA ALA A 53 -14.48 5.27 -36.70
C ALA A 53 -15.46 4.16 -37.15
N LEU A 54 -16.43 3.80 -36.31
CA LEU A 54 -17.46 2.82 -36.61
C LEU A 54 -18.61 3.40 -37.45
N GLU A 55 -18.64 4.72 -37.67
CA GLU A 55 -19.69 5.41 -38.41
C GLU A 55 -19.99 4.86 -39.81
N PRO A 56 -18.98 4.59 -40.67
CA PRO A 56 -19.22 4.14 -42.03
C PRO A 56 -19.77 2.71 -42.12
N HIS A 57 -19.64 1.92 -41.05
CA HIS A 57 -19.83 0.47 -41.09
C HIS A 57 -21.11 0.02 -40.38
N LEU A 58 -21.53 0.75 -39.34
CA LEU A 58 -22.61 0.33 -38.45
C LEU A 58 -23.62 1.46 -38.20
N GLY A 59 -24.89 1.08 -38.06
CA GLY A 59 -25.91 1.96 -37.52
C GLY A 59 -25.67 2.30 -36.04
N PRO A 60 -26.34 3.32 -35.48
CA PRO A 60 -26.08 3.81 -34.12
C PRO A 60 -26.15 2.72 -33.03
N LEU A 61 -27.12 1.81 -33.14
CA LEU A 61 -27.30 0.70 -32.19
C LEU A 61 -26.16 -0.33 -32.30
N GLY A 62 -25.67 -0.60 -33.52
CA GLY A 62 -24.52 -1.49 -33.74
C GLY A 62 -23.23 -0.92 -33.15
N ARG A 63 -22.98 0.38 -33.30
CA ARG A 63 -21.81 1.05 -32.70
C ARG A 63 -21.83 0.94 -31.17
N ALA A 64 -22.98 1.21 -30.56
CA ALA A 64 -23.15 1.12 -29.11
C ALA A 64 -22.92 -0.31 -28.59
N LEU A 65 -23.45 -1.33 -29.28
CA LEU A 65 -23.25 -2.73 -28.90
C LEU A 65 -21.77 -3.15 -28.99
N VAL A 66 -21.05 -2.73 -30.03
CA VAL A 66 -19.62 -3.05 -30.19
C VAL A 66 -18.79 -2.42 -29.08
N ILE A 67 -18.97 -1.13 -28.82
CA ILE A 67 -18.22 -0.42 -27.77
C ILE A 67 -18.53 -1.04 -26.40
N PHE A 68 -19.81 -1.23 -26.07
CA PHE A 68 -20.22 -1.86 -24.83
C PHE A 68 -19.67 -3.28 -24.66
N GLY A 69 -19.69 -4.09 -25.73
CA GLY A 69 -19.15 -5.44 -25.72
C GLY A 69 -17.65 -5.46 -25.40
N VAL A 70 -16.88 -4.55 -26.00
CA VAL A 70 -15.45 -4.40 -25.72
C VAL A 70 -15.22 -3.97 -24.26
N ASP A 71 -16.00 -3.03 -23.74
CA ASP A 71 -15.87 -2.56 -22.35
C ASP A 71 -16.16 -3.66 -21.33
N VAL A 72 -17.19 -4.49 -21.58
CA VAL A 72 -17.52 -5.63 -20.72
C VAL A 72 -16.37 -6.63 -20.68
N VAL A 73 -15.77 -6.93 -21.84
CA VAL A 73 -14.60 -7.83 -21.91
C VAL A 73 -13.41 -7.24 -21.16
N LEU A 74 -13.13 -5.95 -21.35
CA LEU A 74 -12.04 -5.26 -20.68
C LEU A 74 -12.25 -5.23 -19.16
N ALA A 75 -13.47 -4.92 -18.71
CA ALA A 75 -13.85 -4.90 -17.30
C ALA A 75 -13.71 -6.29 -16.67
N LEU A 76 -14.11 -7.36 -17.38
CA LEU A 76 -13.94 -8.73 -16.92
C LEU A 76 -12.45 -9.09 -16.77
N ILE A 77 -11.61 -8.74 -17.75
CA ILE A 77 -10.15 -8.96 -17.67
C ILE A 77 -9.55 -8.22 -16.47
N LEU A 78 -9.89 -6.96 -16.27
CA LEU A 78 -9.42 -6.16 -15.14
C LEU A 78 -9.90 -6.72 -13.79
N ALA A 79 -11.15 -7.19 -13.71
CA ALA A 79 -11.69 -7.84 -12.51
C ALA A 79 -10.96 -9.16 -12.20
N LEU A 80 -10.66 -9.96 -13.22
CA LEU A 80 -9.88 -11.20 -13.07
C LEU A 80 -8.42 -10.92 -12.66
N LEU A 81 -7.80 -9.87 -13.20
CA LEU A 81 -6.46 -9.45 -12.80
C LEU A 81 -6.45 -8.90 -11.37
N GLY A 82 -7.43 -8.07 -11.00
CA GLY A 82 -7.55 -7.47 -9.67
C GLY A 82 -7.89 -8.49 -8.58
N SER A 83 -8.68 -9.53 -8.91
CA SER A 83 -9.02 -10.60 -7.97
C SER A 83 -7.84 -11.54 -7.66
N ARG A 84 -6.76 -11.50 -8.44
CA ARG A 84 -5.52 -12.26 -8.19
C ARG A 84 -4.63 -11.68 -7.07
N ASN A 85 -5.17 -10.85 -6.18
CA ASN A 85 -4.45 -10.33 -5.01
C ASN A 85 -4.14 -11.44 -3.99
N ARG A 86 -3.03 -12.15 -4.22
CA ARG A 86 -2.42 -13.02 -3.20
C ARG A 86 -1.55 -12.14 -2.29
N PRO A 87 -1.72 -12.20 -0.96
CA PRO A 87 -0.94 -11.38 -0.04
C PRO A 87 0.55 -11.66 -0.24
N SER A 88 1.32 -10.57 -0.36
CA SER A 88 2.77 -10.67 -0.59
C SER A 88 3.45 -11.39 0.57
N ARG A 89 4.66 -11.95 0.36
CA ARG A 89 5.42 -12.55 1.47
C ARG A 89 5.63 -11.54 2.61
N ALA A 90 5.91 -10.29 2.26
CA ALA A 90 6.07 -9.18 3.22
C ALA A 90 4.77 -8.86 3.98
N GLU A 91 3.59 -8.92 3.33
CA GLU A 91 2.30 -8.75 4.01
C GLU A 91 1.99 -9.89 4.97
N ARG A 92 2.29 -11.14 4.56
CA ARG A 92 2.11 -12.31 5.44
C ARG A 92 3.02 -12.23 6.67
N GLU A 93 4.25 -11.79 6.47
CA GLU A 93 5.24 -11.62 7.52
C GLU A 93 4.92 -10.42 8.44
N ALA A 94 4.44 -9.30 7.89
CA ALA A 94 3.92 -8.19 8.68
C ALA A 94 2.67 -8.57 9.48
N LEU A 95 1.77 -9.38 8.90
CA LEU A 95 0.60 -9.90 9.58
C LEU A 95 0.98 -10.89 10.69
N SER A 96 1.99 -11.74 10.48
CA SER A 96 2.48 -12.65 11.52
C SER A 96 3.15 -11.87 12.65
N ILE A 97 4.01 -10.89 12.35
CA ILE A 97 4.64 -10.02 13.36
C ILE A 97 3.58 -9.27 14.17
N ARG A 98 2.58 -8.66 13.51
CA ARG A 98 1.48 -7.98 14.19
C ARG A 98 0.67 -8.94 15.08
N ARG A 99 0.36 -10.14 14.60
CA ARG A 99 -0.36 -11.15 15.38
C ARG A 99 0.46 -11.58 16.59
N THR A 100 1.75 -11.87 16.43
CA THR A 100 2.65 -12.23 17.53
C THR A 100 2.73 -11.09 18.55
N ALA A 101 2.91 -9.85 18.10
CA ALA A 101 2.94 -8.69 18.99
C ALA A 101 1.60 -8.47 19.74
N LEU A 102 0.46 -8.70 19.09
CA LEU A 102 -0.85 -8.61 19.74
C LEU A 102 -1.11 -9.76 20.74
N VAL A 103 -0.64 -10.97 20.42
CA VAL A 103 -0.71 -12.12 21.32
C VAL A 103 0.19 -11.90 22.53
N GLU A 104 1.43 -11.47 22.33
CA GLU A 104 2.37 -11.10 23.39
C GLU A 104 1.89 -9.92 24.23
N ALA A 105 1.21 -8.93 23.64
CA ALA A 105 0.61 -7.84 24.40
C ALA A 105 -0.56 -8.32 25.28
N ARG A 106 -1.35 -9.30 24.81
CA ARG A 106 -2.47 -9.88 25.59
C ARG A 106 -1.99 -10.81 26.69
N THR A 107 -0.96 -11.62 26.44
CA THR A 107 -0.36 -12.49 27.47
C THR A 107 0.60 -11.73 28.38
N GLY A 108 1.17 -10.62 27.89
CA GLY A 108 2.11 -9.75 28.58
C GLY A 108 1.50 -8.82 29.64
N ILE A 109 0.17 -8.69 29.72
CA ILE A 109 -0.49 -8.11 30.90
C ILE A 109 -0.23 -9.00 32.14
N GLY A 110 0.15 -10.27 31.96
CA GLY A 110 0.52 -11.17 33.05
C GLY A 110 2.01 -11.29 33.38
N VAL A 111 2.95 -11.23 32.41
CA VAL A 111 4.33 -11.77 32.68
C VAL A 111 5.55 -11.05 32.04
N SER A 112 5.51 -10.14 31.07
CA SER A 112 6.73 -9.84 30.26
C SER A 112 7.25 -8.40 30.20
N MET A 113 7.33 -7.68 31.33
CA MET A 113 8.34 -6.60 31.51
C MET A 113 9.80 -7.13 31.61
N ILE A 114 10.06 -8.40 31.28
CA ILE A 114 11.31 -9.09 31.60
C ILE A 114 12.42 -8.95 30.52
N PRO A 115 12.17 -8.89 29.19
CA PRO A 115 13.29 -8.82 28.24
C PRO A 115 13.90 -7.42 28.12
N LEU A 116 13.13 -6.36 28.43
CA LEU A 116 13.56 -4.98 28.24
C LEU A 116 14.44 -4.46 29.40
N ALA A 117 14.35 -5.07 30.58
CA ALA A 117 15.25 -4.80 31.70
C ALA A 117 16.60 -5.55 31.57
N PHE A 118 16.61 -6.75 30.95
CA PHE A 118 17.80 -7.60 30.92
C PHE A 118 18.84 -7.17 29.87
N THR A 119 18.43 -6.53 28.77
CA THR A 119 19.37 -6.00 27.76
C THR A 119 20.13 -4.76 28.21
N LEU A 120 19.62 -4.02 29.21
CA LEU A 120 20.30 -2.86 29.79
C LEU A 120 21.37 -3.24 30.82
N PHE A 121 21.23 -4.37 31.54
CA PHE A 121 22.17 -4.76 32.59
C PHE A 121 23.47 -5.41 32.05
N ARG A 122 23.44 -5.96 30.82
CA ARG A 122 24.59 -6.68 30.25
C ARG A 122 25.70 -5.77 29.68
N SER A 123 25.43 -4.48 29.45
CA SER A 123 26.43 -3.55 28.90
C SER A 123 27.34 -2.90 29.96
N VAL A 124 26.99 -2.97 31.25
CA VAL A 124 27.77 -2.34 32.34
C VAL A 124 28.92 -3.24 32.84
N ARG A 125 28.86 -4.55 32.61
CA ARG A 125 29.85 -5.50 33.17
C ARG A 125 31.05 -5.81 32.25
N ARG A 126 31.22 -5.10 31.12
CA ARG A 126 32.31 -5.33 30.15
C ARG A 126 33.37 -4.23 30.12
N LYS A 127 33.53 -3.50 31.22
CA LYS A 127 34.68 -2.61 31.50
C LYS A 127 35.05 -2.69 32.98
N ARG A 128 35.62 -3.82 33.39
CA ARG A 128 36.64 -3.89 34.45
C ARG A 128 37.75 -4.76 33.93
#